data_AF-A0A859QP92-F1
#
_entry.id   AF-A0A859QP92-F1
#
_cell.length_a   1.000
_cell.length_b   1.000
_cell.length_c   1.000
_cell.angle_alpha   90.00
_cell.angle_beta   90.00
_cell.angle_gamma   90.00
#
_symmetry.space_group_name_H-M   'P 1'
#
loop_
_entity.id
_entity.type
_entity.pdbx_description
1 polymer ?
#
loop_
_entity_poly.entity_id
_entity_poly.type
_entity_poly.pdbx_seq_one_letter_code
_entity_poly.pdbx_strand_id
1 'polypeptide(L)'
;MSTAIERGELASLVAPLMEPLASALEAFGVAVTIIGVIVATVRYVRDLAAGLGDLAYDRYRANLGRGILLGLELLIGADIIATITSPLTWESVGLLGLIVLIRTFLSFSLEAEIEGEWPWQRQQRNRGSGSERP
;
A
#
# COMPACT_ATOMS: atom_id res chain seq x y z
N MET A 1 -7.14 -35.95 -17.44
CA MET A 1 -6.10 -36.65 -16.65
C MET A 1 -4.73 -36.00 -16.81
N SER A 2 -4.29 -35.61 -18.03
CA SER A 2 -3.01 -34.91 -18.26
C SER A 2 -2.93 -33.50 -17.61
N THR A 3 -4.00 -32.73 -17.66
CA THR A 3 -4.03 -31.31 -17.21
C THR A 3 -3.99 -31.10 -15.70
N ALA A 4 -4.29 -32.12 -14.89
CA ALA A 4 -4.23 -32.05 -13.43
C ALA A 4 -2.82 -32.37 -12.92
N ILE A 5 -2.09 -33.26 -13.61
CA ILE A 5 -0.70 -33.62 -13.31
C ILE A 5 0.23 -32.45 -13.64
N GLU A 6 0.06 -31.80 -14.80
CA GLU A 6 0.86 -30.64 -15.19
C GLU A 6 0.69 -29.44 -14.24
N ARG A 7 -0.51 -29.19 -13.70
CA ARG A 7 -0.71 -28.14 -12.67
C ARG A 7 0.00 -28.47 -11.36
N GLY A 8 0.02 -29.74 -10.96
CA GLY A 8 0.70 -30.18 -9.74
C GLY A 8 2.22 -30.03 -9.84
N GLU A 9 2.81 -30.40 -10.99
CA GLU A 9 4.24 -30.19 -11.26
C GLU A 9 4.59 -28.70 -11.27
N LEU A 10 3.83 -27.87 -11.98
CA LEU A 10 4.06 -26.42 -12.02
C LEU A 10 3.94 -25.77 -10.64
N ALA A 11 2.95 -26.16 -9.84
CA ALA A 11 2.80 -25.66 -8.47
C ALA A 11 4.00 -26.05 -7.59
N SER A 12 4.49 -27.29 -7.72
CA SER A 12 5.65 -27.77 -6.94
C SER A 12 6.98 -27.11 -7.31
N LEU A 13 7.12 -26.65 -8.56
CA LEU A 13 8.30 -25.92 -9.04
C LEU A 13 8.25 -24.43 -8.66
N VAL A 14 7.06 -23.84 -8.64
CA VAL A 14 6.85 -22.39 -8.42
C VAL A 14 6.77 -22.03 -6.93
N ALA A 15 6.12 -22.86 -6.10
CA ALA A 15 5.98 -22.62 -4.65
C ALA A 15 7.28 -22.25 -3.92
N PRO A 16 8.40 -23.00 -4.07
CA PRO A 16 9.65 -22.70 -3.35
C PRO A 16 10.32 -21.40 -3.81
N LEU A 17 9.97 -20.87 -5.00
CA LEU A 17 10.46 -19.58 -5.47
C LEU A 17 9.60 -18.43 -4.95
N MET A 18 8.28 -18.63 -4.87
CA MET A 18 7.34 -17.56 -4.54
C MET A 18 7.33 -17.20 -3.04
N GLU A 19 7.48 -18.18 -2.14
CA GLU A 19 7.56 -17.93 -0.69
C GLU A 19 8.67 -16.93 -0.30
N PRO A 20 9.95 -17.13 -0.67
CA PRO A 20 11.01 -16.19 -0.32
C PRO A 20 10.86 -14.85 -1.04
N LEU A 21 10.28 -14.82 -2.23
CA LEU A 21 9.98 -13.57 -2.94
C LEU A 21 8.90 -12.74 -2.20
N ALA A 22 7.85 -13.40 -1.69
CA ALA A 22 6.82 -12.74 -0.90
C ALA A 22 7.42 -12.08 0.36
N SER A 23 8.19 -12.86 1.14
CA SER A 23 8.84 -12.35 2.35
C SER A 23 9.88 -11.27 2.07
N ALA A 24 10.64 -11.40 0.98
CA ALA A 24 11.60 -10.36 0.58
C ALA A 24 10.90 -9.06 0.20
N LEU A 25 9.78 -9.15 -0.54
CA LEU A 25 9.00 -7.99 -0.94
C LEU A 25 8.29 -7.33 0.26
N GLU A 26 7.79 -8.14 1.19
CA GLU A 26 7.23 -7.67 2.45
C GLU A 26 8.28 -6.91 3.26
N ALA A 27 9.44 -7.52 3.50
CA ALA A 27 10.54 -6.91 4.23
C ALA A 27 11.01 -5.61 3.57
N PHE A 28 11.07 -5.58 2.23
CA PHE A 28 11.42 -4.40 1.47
C PHE A 28 10.37 -3.29 1.60
N GLY A 29 9.08 -3.61 1.48
CA GLY A 29 7.99 -2.64 1.67
C GLY A 29 7.96 -2.04 3.08
N VAL A 30 8.18 -2.87 4.11
CA VAL A 30 8.33 -2.41 5.50
C VAL A 30 9.55 -1.49 5.64
N ALA A 31 10.70 -1.88 5.08
CA ALA A 31 11.92 -1.07 5.14
C ALA A 31 11.73 0.30 4.47
N VAL A 32 11.12 0.34 3.29
CA VAL A 32 10.82 1.58 2.56
C VAL A 32 9.87 2.47 3.36
N THR A 33 8.83 1.90 3.98
CA THR A 33 7.91 2.64 4.86
C THR A 33 8.65 3.30 6.02
N ILE A 34 9.48 2.53 6.72
CA ILE A 34 10.26 3.01 7.87
C ILE A 34 11.22 4.12 7.44
N ILE A 35 11.95 3.94 6.33
CA ILE A 35 12.87 4.94 5.80
C ILE A 35 12.12 6.22 5.44
N GLY A 36 10.96 6.11 4.77
CA GLY A 36 10.12 7.24 4.42
C GLY A 36 9.69 8.06 5.64
N VAL A 37 9.24 7.38 6.70
CA VAL A 37 8.87 8.02 7.98
C VAL A 37 10.07 8.71 8.61
N ILE A 38 11.22 8.03 8.75
CA ILE A 38 12.43 8.60 9.35
C ILE A 38 12.87 9.86 8.58
N VAL A 39 12.91 9.80 7.25
CA VAL A 39 13.32 10.94 6.41
C VAL A 39 12.35 12.11 6.57
N ALA A 40 11.04 11.85 6.61
CA ALA A 40 10.03 12.89 6.83
C ALA A 40 10.20 13.54 8.22
N THR A 41 10.39 12.73 9.27
CA THR A 41 10.54 13.22 10.65
C THR A 41 11.83 14.02 10.83
N VAL A 42 12.97 13.56 10.30
CA VAL A 42 14.24 14.29 10.38
C VAL A 42 14.15 15.64 9.68
N ARG A 43 13.49 15.72 8.52
CA ARG A 43 13.24 16.98 7.81
C ARG A 43 12.36 17.92 8.62
N TYR A 44 11.28 17.40 9.21
CA TYR A 44 10.39 18.18 10.07
C TYR A 44 11.11 18.80 11.27
N VAL A 45 11.93 18.02 11.98
CA VAL A 45 12.71 18.53 13.13
C VAL A 45 13.69 19.62 12.70
N ARG A 46 14.31 19.49 11.52
CA ARG A 46 15.19 20.53 10.96
C ARG A 46 14.42 21.80 10.60
N ASP A 47 13.27 21.68 9.96
CA ASP A 47 12.43 22.82 9.57
C ASP A 47 11.86 23.56 10.79
N LEU A 48 11.52 22.82 11.86
CA LEU A 48 11.09 23.39 13.13
C LEU A 48 12.23 24.13 13.84
N ALA A 49 13.44 23.56 13.84
CA ALA A 49 14.64 24.22 14.38
C ALA A 49 15.01 25.50 13.59
N ALA A 50 14.61 25.59 12.32
CA ALA A 50 14.77 26.77 11.47
C ALA A 50 13.66 27.83 11.62
N GLY A 51 12.65 27.60 12.47
CA GLY A 51 11.59 28.57 12.77
C GLY A 51 10.41 28.60 11.79
N LEU A 52 10.25 27.57 10.94
CA LEU A 52 9.21 27.49 9.90
C LEU A 52 7.95 26.70 10.34
N GLY A 53 7.53 26.83 11.60
CA GLY A 53 6.59 25.91 12.28
C GLY A 53 5.32 25.52 11.52
N ASP A 54 4.53 26.49 11.01
CA ASP A 54 3.27 26.19 10.31
C ASP A 54 3.49 25.47 8.97
N LEU A 55 4.43 25.95 8.16
CA LEU A 55 4.78 25.32 6.87
C LEU A 55 5.46 23.96 7.04
N ALA A 56 6.16 23.76 8.17
CA ALA A 56 6.83 22.50 8.47
C ALA A 56 5.82 21.38 8.72
N TYR A 57 4.69 21.65 9.38
CA TYR A 57 3.69 20.64 9.69
C TYR A 57 2.98 20.11 8.43
N ASP A 58 2.53 21.00 7.55
CA ASP A 58 1.88 20.62 6.29
C ASP A 58 2.82 19.80 5.40
N ARG A 59 4.08 20.24 5.32
CA ARG A 59 5.12 19.56 4.55
C ARG A 59 5.50 18.21 5.16
N TYR A 60 5.47 18.09 6.48
CA TYR A 60 5.67 16.84 7.19
C TYR A 60 4.56 15.84 6.86
N ARG A 61 3.28 16.22 6.98
CA ARG A 61 2.15 15.35 6.61
C ARG A 61 2.24 14.87 5.16
N ALA A 62 2.52 15.79 4.22
CA ALA A 62 2.64 15.43 2.82
C ALA A 62 3.80 14.45 2.54
N ASN A 63 4.96 14.66 3.16
CA ASN A 63 6.13 13.79 2.97
C ASN A 63 5.96 12.43 3.65
N LEU A 64 5.40 12.42 4.87
CA LEU A 64 5.08 11.22 5.61
C LEU A 64 4.07 10.37 4.82
N GLY A 65 3.01 11.00 4.32
CA GLY A 65 2.00 10.36 3.52
C GLY A 65 2.54 9.71 2.25
N ARG A 66 3.38 10.43 1.49
CA ARG A 66 4.05 9.89 0.29
C ARG A 66 4.96 8.70 0.60
N GLY A 67 5.70 8.76 1.71
CA GLY A 67 6.56 7.66 2.14
C GLY A 67 5.77 6.41 2.52
N ILE A 68 4.66 6.58 3.22
CA ILE A 68 3.77 5.48 3.60
C ILE A 68 3.07 4.90 2.37
N LEU A 69 2.54 5.73 1.46
CA LEU A 69 1.89 5.27 0.22
C LEU A 69 2.83 4.41 -0.64
N LEU A 70 4.09 4.84 -0.81
CA LEU A 70 5.09 4.06 -1.55
C LEU A 70 5.35 2.69 -0.90
N GLY A 71 5.46 2.66 0.43
CA GLY A 71 5.60 1.41 1.19
C GLY A 71 4.37 0.51 1.04
N LEU A 72 3.17 1.09 1.07
CA LEU A 72 1.92 0.37 0.88
C LEU A 72 1.80 -0.22 -0.54
N GLU A 73 2.23 0.47 -1.60
CA GLU A 73 2.26 -0.07 -2.96
C GLU A 73 3.11 -1.35 -3.04
N LEU A 74 4.30 -1.33 -2.42
CA LEU A 74 5.20 -2.49 -2.37
C LEU A 74 4.60 -3.65 -1.57
N LEU A 75 4.00 -3.34 -0.43
CA LEU A 75 3.33 -4.32 0.41
C LEU A 75 2.12 -4.94 -0.34
N ILE A 76 1.46 -4.24 -1.28
CA ILE A 76 0.29 -4.77 -2.01
C ILE A 76 0.75 -5.93 -2.88
N GLY A 77 1.91 -5.77 -3.53
CA GLY A 77 2.53 -6.84 -4.29
C GLY A 77 2.84 -8.06 -3.42
N ALA A 78 3.37 -7.85 -2.20
CA ALA A 78 3.67 -8.93 -1.28
C ALA A 78 2.42 -9.74 -0.90
N ASP A 79 1.34 -9.05 -0.55
CA ASP A 79 0.06 -9.71 -0.21
C ASP A 79 -0.50 -10.51 -1.38
N ILE A 80 -0.44 -9.98 -2.60
CA ILE A 80 -0.89 -10.70 -3.81
C ILE A 80 -0.11 -12.02 -3.95
N ILE A 81 1.21 -12.01 -3.80
CA ILE A 81 2.03 -13.22 -3.90
C ILE A 81 1.65 -14.22 -2.80
N ALA A 82 1.44 -13.75 -1.56
CA ALA A 82 1.00 -14.57 -0.44
C ALA A 82 -0.38 -15.22 -0.69
N THR A 83 -1.30 -14.49 -1.35
CA THR A 83 -2.64 -15.01 -1.67
C THR A 83 -2.62 -16.11 -2.73
N ILE A 84 -1.69 -16.04 -3.70
CA ILE A 84 -1.59 -17.00 -4.80
C ILE A 84 -0.96 -18.33 -4.34
N THR A 85 -0.10 -18.28 -3.33
CA THR A 85 0.69 -19.43 -2.86
C THR A 85 0.04 -20.22 -1.73
N SER A 86 -0.92 -19.64 -1.00
CA SER A 86 -1.61 -20.33 0.10
C SER A 86 -2.82 -21.14 -0.36
N PRO A 87 -3.00 -22.40 0.11
CA PRO A 87 -4.22 -23.16 -0.13
C PRO A 87 -5.40 -22.47 0.57
N LEU A 88 -6.42 -22.07 -0.19
CA LEU A 88 -7.60 -21.39 0.32
C LEU A 88 -8.49 -22.35 1.12
N THR A 89 -8.27 -22.46 2.44
CA THR A 89 -9.24 -23.07 3.38
C THR A 89 -10.19 -22.00 3.92
N TRP A 90 -11.38 -22.37 4.42
CA TRP A 90 -12.34 -21.38 4.95
C TRP A 90 -11.78 -20.53 6.10
N GLU A 91 -10.93 -21.11 6.95
CA GLU A 91 -10.27 -20.39 8.06
C GLU A 91 -9.17 -19.45 7.55
N SER A 92 -8.30 -19.95 6.66
CA SER A 92 -7.23 -19.16 6.05
C SER A 92 -7.76 -18.01 5.20
N VAL A 93 -8.86 -18.22 4.46
CA VAL A 93 -9.53 -17.19 3.67
C VAL A 93 -10.16 -16.12 4.55
N GLY A 94 -10.73 -16.50 5.71
CA GLY A 94 -11.27 -15.55 6.67
C GLY A 94 -10.19 -14.61 7.23
N LEU A 95 -9.05 -15.17 7.67
CA LEU A 95 -7.92 -14.37 8.17
C LEU A 95 -7.34 -13.48 7.07
N LEU A 96 -7.13 -14.02 5.87
CA LEU A 96 -6.63 -13.28 4.72
C LEU A 96 -7.57 -12.14 4.33
N GLY A 97 -8.87 -12.41 4.25
CA GLY A 97 -9.89 -11.41 3.95
C GLY A 97 -9.91 -10.28 4.98
N LEU A 98 -9.72 -10.60 6.27
CA LEU A 98 -9.60 -9.61 7.34
C LEU A 98 -8.35 -8.72 7.17
N ILE A 99 -7.19 -9.32 6.88
CA ILE A 99 -5.94 -8.58 6.64
C ILE A 99 -6.10 -7.63 5.45
N VAL A 100 -6.64 -8.11 4.32
CA VAL A 100 -6.88 -7.30 3.12
C VAL A 100 -7.88 -6.16 3.41
N LEU A 101 -8.92 -6.41 4.21
CA LEU A 101 -9.89 -5.40 4.61
C LEU A 101 -9.25 -4.29 5.47
N ILE A 102 -8.49 -4.68 6.50
CA ILE A 102 -7.75 -3.73 7.35
C ILE A 102 -6.81 -2.89 6.48
N ARG A 103 -6.06 -3.53 5.59
CA ARG A 103 -5.11 -2.88 4.70
C ARG A 103 -5.78 -1.87 3.79
N THR A 104 -6.90 -2.24 3.17
CA THR A 104 -7.67 -1.36 2.28
C THR A 104 -8.18 -0.16 3.06
N PHE A 105 -8.73 -0.38 4.25
CA PHE A 105 -9.23 0.69 5.11
C PHE A 105 -8.12 1.67 5.54
N LEU A 106 -6.97 1.16 5.99
CA LEU A 106 -5.85 2.01 6.42
C LEU A 106 -5.25 2.81 5.25
N SER A 107 -5.03 2.15 4.10
CA SER A 107 -4.51 2.82 2.90
C SER A 107 -5.46 3.94 2.46
N PHE A 108 -6.76 3.66 2.44
CA PHE A 108 -7.80 4.61 2.09
C PHE A 108 -7.92 5.78 3.07
N SER A 109 -7.84 5.50 4.37
CA SER A 109 -7.90 6.53 5.42
C SER A 109 -6.70 7.48 5.34
N LEU A 110 -5.50 6.95 5.09
CA LEU A 110 -4.29 7.75 4.93
C LEU A 110 -4.35 8.64 3.69
N GLU A 111 -4.80 8.08 2.56
CA GLU A 111 -4.93 8.83 1.31
C GLU A 111 -5.97 9.96 1.43
N ALA A 112 -7.12 9.69 2.05
CA ALA A 112 -8.12 10.72 2.36
C ALA A 112 -7.56 11.83 3.29
N GLU A 113 -6.73 11.45 4.26
CA GLU A 113 -6.10 12.38 5.20
C GLU A 113 -5.03 13.28 4.55
N ILE A 114 -4.29 12.76 3.56
CA ILE A 114 -3.25 13.49 2.83
C ILE A 114 -3.86 14.50 1.85
N GLU A 115 -4.92 14.11 1.14
CA GLU A 115 -5.51 14.96 0.09
C GLU A 115 -6.61 15.89 0.61
N GLY A 116 -7.08 15.70 1.85
CA GLY A 116 -8.09 16.57 2.47
C GLY A 116 -9.50 16.47 1.86
N GLU A 117 -9.66 15.64 0.84
CA GLU A 117 -10.93 15.32 0.18
C GLU A 117 -11.08 13.80 0.12
N TRP A 118 -12.27 13.30 0.49
CA TRP A 118 -12.57 11.87 0.35
C TRP A 118 -12.55 11.49 -1.14
N PRO A 119 -12.06 10.29 -1.51
CA PRO A 119 -11.88 9.93 -2.91
C PRO A 119 -13.19 9.87 -3.73
N TRP A 120 -14.34 9.65 -3.08
CA TRP A 120 -15.65 9.76 -3.76
C TRP A 120 -16.05 11.20 -4.10
N GLN A 121 -15.47 12.22 -3.46
CA GLN A 121 -15.68 13.63 -3.80
C GLN A 121 -14.86 14.04 -5.04
N ARG A 122 -13.67 13.46 -5.23
CA ARG A 122 -12.80 13.72 -6.40
C ARG A 122 -13.48 13.36 -7.72
N GLN A 123 -14.24 12.28 -7.73
CA GLN A 123 -14.98 11.83 -8.92
C GLN A 123 -16.10 12.79 -9.34
N GLN A 124 -16.64 13.59 -8.41
CA GLN A 124 -17.69 14.57 -8.73
C GLN A 124 -17.11 15.83 -9.37
N ARG A 125 -15.94 16.30 -8.93
CA ARG A 125 -15.26 17.47 -9.51
C ARG A 125 -14.80 17.22 -10.95
N ASN A 126 -14.41 15.99 -11.28
CA ASN A 126 -13.97 15.63 -12.63
C ASN A 126 -15.12 15.43 -13.64
N ARG A 127 -16.38 15.28 -13.18
CA ARG A 127 -17.57 15.18 -14.04
C ARG A 127 -18.26 16.52 -14.31
N GLY A 128 -17.97 17.56 -13.52
CA GLY A 128 -18.60 18.88 -13.65
C GLY A 128 -17.91 19.87 -14.60
N SER A 129 -16.74 19.55 -15.14
CA SER A 129 -15.96 20.47 -15.99
C SER A 129 -16.21 20.31 -17.51
N GLY A 130 -17.09 19.38 -17.91
CA GLY A 130 -17.30 19.00 -19.30
C GLY A 130 -18.51 19.63 -20.01
N SER A 131 -19.34 20.44 -19.34
CA SER A 131 -20.66 20.83 -19.89
C SER A 131 -20.93 22.33 -20.08
N GLU A 132 -19.95 23.22 -19.93
CA GLU A 132 -20.18 24.64 -20.21
C GLU A 132 -19.06 25.24 -21.07
N ARG A 133 -19.33 25.26 -22.39
CA ARG A 133 -19.16 26.38 -23.34
C ARG A 133 -19.38 25.87 -24.78
N PRO A 134 -19.97 26.67 -25.70
CA PRO A 134 -20.66 27.95 -25.56
C PRO A 134 -22.18 27.87 -25.74
#